data_AF-A0A7W7BNT3-F1
#
_entry.id   AF-A0A7W7BNT3-F1
#
_cell.length_a   1.000
_cell.length_b   1.000
_cell.length_c   1.000
_cell.angle_alpha   90.00
_cell.angle_beta   90.00
_cell.angle_gamma   90.00
#
_symmetry.space_group_name_H-M   'P 1'
#
loop_
_entity.id
_entity.type
_entity.pdbx_description
1 polymer ?
#
loop_
_entity_poly.entity_id
_entity_poly.type
_entity_poly.pdbx_seq_one_letter_code
_entity_poly.pdbx_strand_id
1 'polypeptide(L)'
;MERSLETQVSQAVDAWLRWLPRWEPATHRGRVAPCRRCLGSPVLSAAGLGADVPHGVQHGLSTRVKTIVDHAVAEYTSRNLPMLQGELDTQADRNRSRNYRPAEGLEPEFEGLPLDPDPVPGAPFLFTIAGLADEADAVVPALPPLSDEAKAALRQEVRLADEYASMVGREVCTVLLRHRLRIQAAVGQYVEPQIAAMLEELTRSLDAPFDGGDGLSGL
;
A
#
# COMPACT_ATOMS: atom_id res chain seq x y z
N MET A 1 4.14 -0.01 28.15
CA MET A 1 5.35 0.75 27.81
C MET A 1 5.39 0.89 26.30
N GLU A 2 5.18 2.10 25.78
CA GLU A 2 5.34 2.38 24.36
C GLU A 2 6.76 2.02 23.92
N ARG A 3 6.88 1.29 22.80
CA ARG A 3 8.18 0.96 22.20
C ARG A 3 8.66 2.19 21.44
N SER A 4 9.93 2.56 21.58
CA SER A 4 10.50 3.68 20.82
C SER A 4 10.32 3.45 19.31
N LEU A 5 10.21 4.54 18.53
CA LEU A 5 10.07 4.47 17.08
C LEU A 5 11.19 3.64 16.44
N GLU A 6 12.44 3.83 16.91
CA GLU A 6 13.60 3.03 16.49
C GLU A 6 13.39 1.52 16.71
N THR A 7 12.81 1.13 17.85
CA THR A 7 12.51 -0.28 18.14
C THR A 7 11.45 -0.83 17.19
N GLN A 8 10.40 -0.05 16.91
CA GLN A 8 9.33 -0.46 16.00
C GLN A 8 9.86 -0.64 14.57
N VAL A 9 10.65 0.31 14.06
CA VAL A 9 11.27 0.23 12.73
C VAL A 9 12.22 -0.97 12.64
N SER A 10 13.07 -1.17 13.66
CA SER A 10 13.97 -2.33 13.71
C SER A 10 13.20 -3.65 13.64
N GLN A 11 12.10 -3.77 14.39
CA GLN A 11 11.25 -4.96 14.39
C GLN A 11 10.54 -5.17 13.04
N ALA A 12 10.11 -4.10 12.38
CA ALA A 12 9.52 -4.18 11.05
C ALA A 12 10.54 -4.66 10.01
N VAL A 13 11.78 -4.16 10.06
CA VAL A 13 12.88 -4.64 9.22
C VAL A 13 13.16 -6.11 9.50
N ASP A 14 13.29 -6.50 10.77
CA ASP A 14 13.55 -7.91 11.13
C ASP A 14 12.41 -8.84 10.69
N ALA A 15 11.16 -8.39 10.79
CA ALA A 15 10.00 -9.14 10.30
C ALA A 15 10.01 -9.28 8.77
N TRP A 16 10.38 -8.22 8.05
CA TRP A 16 10.54 -8.27 6.60
C TRP A 16 11.70 -9.19 6.19
N LEU A 17 12.84 -9.13 6.87
CA LEU A 17 13.98 -10.02 6.65
C LEU A 17 13.62 -11.50 6.89
N ARG A 18 12.80 -11.80 7.90
CA ARG A 18 12.30 -13.17 8.14
C ARG A 18 11.27 -13.63 7.11
N TRP A 19 10.62 -12.71 6.42
CA TRP A 19 9.65 -13.02 5.36
C TRP A 19 10.34 -13.24 4.01
N LEU A 20 11.40 -12.48 3.72
CA LEU A 20 12.07 -12.44 2.42
C LEU A 20 12.46 -13.81 1.83
N PRO A 21 12.95 -14.80 2.58
CA PRO A 21 13.27 -16.12 2.02
C PRO A 21 12.06 -16.90 1.47
N ARG A 22 10.84 -16.50 1.85
CA ARG A 22 9.57 -17.09 1.37
C ARG A 22 8.87 -16.22 0.34
N TRP A 23 9.44 -15.08 -0.03
CA TRP A 23 8.97 -14.35 -1.19
C TRP A 23 9.22 -15.21 -2.42
N GLU A 24 8.38 -15.10 -3.44
CA GLU A 24 8.55 -15.71 -4.76
C GLU A 24 8.08 -14.71 -5.83
N PRO A 25 8.67 -14.72 -7.03
CA PRO A 25 8.18 -13.90 -8.14
C PRO A 25 6.72 -14.23 -8.50
N ALA A 26 5.89 -13.20 -8.68
CA ALA A 26 4.49 -13.40 -9.08
C ALA A 26 4.40 -13.96 -10.50
N THR A 27 3.55 -14.97 -10.70
CA THR A 27 3.33 -15.64 -12.00
C THR A 27 2.16 -15.04 -12.79
N HIS A 28 1.46 -14.06 -12.23
CA HIS A 28 0.33 -13.38 -12.86
C HIS A 28 0.80 -12.16 -13.64
N ARG A 29 0.03 -11.76 -14.67
CA ARG A 29 0.33 -10.58 -15.49
C ARG A 29 0.54 -9.35 -14.60
N GLY A 30 1.70 -8.73 -14.75
CA GLY A 30 2.11 -7.58 -13.95
C GLY A 30 1.19 -6.37 -14.09
N ARG A 31 1.29 -5.46 -13.11
CA ARG A 31 0.48 -4.25 -12.96
C ARG A 31 0.47 -3.41 -14.23
N VAL A 32 -0.69 -2.84 -14.58
CA VAL A 32 -0.83 -1.88 -15.70
C VAL A 32 -0.20 -0.51 -15.36
N ALA A 33 -0.06 -0.17 -14.08
CA ALA A 33 0.49 1.11 -13.62
C ALA A 33 1.51 0.95 -12.46
N PRO A 34 2.52 1.84 -12.37
CA PRO A 34 3.43 1.92 -11.23
C PRO A 34 2.69 2.24 -9.92
N CYS A 35 3.07 1.59 -8.82
CA CYS A 35 2.49 1.85 -7.52
C CYS A 35 2.85 3.26 -7.04
N ARG A 36 1.86 4.14 -6.88
CA ARG A 36 2.04 5.55 -6.44
C ARG A 36 2.68 5.69 -5.05
N ARG A 37 2.54 4.66 -4.20
CA ARG A 37 3.09 4.64 -2.84
C ARG A 37 4.59 4.27 -2.80
N CYS A 38 5.04 3.45 -3.73
CA CYS A 38 6.42 2.98 -3.77
C CYS A 38 7.28 3.82 -4.73
N LEU A 39 6.70 4.31 -5.83
CA LEU A 39 7.41 5.15 -6.79
C LEU A 39 7.92 6.44 -6.12
N GLY A 40 9.23 6.65 -6.14
CA GLY A 40 9.87 7.83 -5.53
C GLY A 40 9.80 7.88 -4.00
N SER A 41 9.47 6.76 -3.33
CA SER A 41 9.31 6.72 -1.89
C SER A 41 10.63 7.03 -1.14
N PRO A 42 10.67 8.06 -0.28
CA PRO A 42 11.83 8.35 0.56
C PRO A 42 12.21 7.17 1.48
N VAL A 43 11.20 6.40 1.93
CA VAL A 43 11.36 5.21 2.76
C VAL A 43 12.17 4.13 2.03
N LEU A 44 11.85 3.86 0.77
CA LEU A 44 12.55 2.85 -0.03
C LEU A 44 13.97 3.31 -0.39
N SER A 45 14.14 4.60 -0.69
CA SER A 45 15.46 5.21 -0.92
C SER A 45 16.35 5.10 0.33
N ALA A 46 15.81 5.39 1.52
CA ALA A 46 16.52 5.26 2.79
C ALA A 46 16.89 3.80 3.11
N ALA A 47 15.99 2.86 2.81
CA ALA A 47 16.25 1.42 2.92
C ALA A 47 17.27 0.88 1.91
N GLY A 48 17.63 1.67 0.88
CA GLY A 48 18.54 1.27 -0.19
C GLY A 48 17.93 0.29 -1.18
N LEU A 49 16.59 0.28 -1.32
CA LEU A 49 15.87 -0.52 -2.30
C LEU A 49 15.68 0.31 -3.58
N GLY A 50 16.44 -0.03 -4.62
CA GLY A 50 16.42 0.61 -5.92
C GLY A 50 15.34 0.07 -6.86
N ALA A 51 15.29 0.61 -8.08
CA ALA A 51 14.34 0.20 -9.12
C ALA A 51 14.56 -1.24 -9.62
N ASP A 52 15.72 -1.82 -9.34
CA ASP A 52 16.14 -3.19 -9.64
C ASP A 52 15.60 -4.22 -8.66
N VAL A 53 15.10 -3.80 -7.50
CA VAL A 53 14.46 -4.69 -6.53
C VAL A 53 13.01 -4.97 -6.97
N PRO A 54 12.53 -6.21 -6.99
CA PRO A 54 11.14 -6.53 -7.33
C PRO A 54 10.12 -5.72 -6.53
N HIS A 55 9.06 -5.25 -7.19
CA HIS A 55 8.02 -4.43 -6.56
C HIS A 55 7.42 -5.10 -5.31
N GLY A 56 7.12 -6.40 -5.35
CA GLY A 56 6.57 -7.12 -4.20
C GLY A 56 7.48 -7.06 -2.96
N VAL A 57 8.80 -7.10 -3.17
CA VAL A 57 9.81 -6.99 -2.12
C VAL A 57 9.83 -5.58 -1.52
N GLN A 58 9.84 -4.55 -2.37
CA GLN A 58 9.74 -3.14 -1.95
C GLN A 58 8.42 -2.86 -1.19
N HIS A 59 7.31 -3.38 -1.72
CA HIS A 59 5.98 -3.20 -1.16
C HIS A 59 5.88 -3.85 0.24
N GLY A 60 6.47 -5.03 0.42
CA GLY A 60 6.54 -5.71 1.72
C GLY A 60 7.18 -4.86 2.82
N LEU A 61 8.25 -4.11 2.53
CA LEU A 61 8.89 -3.24 3.53
C LEU A 61 8.11 -1.96 3.74
N SER A 62 7.75 -1.27 2.65
CA SER A 62 7.08 0.04 2.71
C SER A 62 5.72 -0.02 3.40
N THR A 63 4.97 -1.12 3.28
CA THR A 63 3.70 -1.32 3.98
C THR A 63 3.87 -1.33 5.49
N ARG A 64 4.80 -2.15 5.99
CA ARG A 64 5.12 -2.25 7.43
C ARG A 64 5.60 -0.93 8.00
N VAL A 65 6.47 -0.22 7.28
CA VAL A 65 6.98 1.09 7.71
C VAL A 65 5.86 2.13 7.75
N LYS A 66 5.00 2.18 6.74
CA LYS A 66 3.84 3.10 6.77
C LYS A 66 2.89 2.77 7.92
N THR A 67 2.63 1.51 8.26
CA THR A 67 1.81 1.18 9.44
C THR A 67 2.35 1.81 10.73
N ILE A 68 3.68 1.87 10.90
CA ILE A 68 4.30 2.54 12.06
C ILE A 68 4.03 4.05 12.03
N VAL A 69 4.23 4.69 10.87
CA VAL A 69 3.97 6.14 10.72
C VAL A 69 2.49 6.45 10.94
N ASP A 70 1.59 5.69 10.32
CA ASP A 70 0.14 5.84 10.45
C ASP A 70 -0.28 5.70 11.92
N HIS A 71 0.27 4.73 12.65
CA HIS A 71 0.00 4.56 14.08
C HIS A 71 0.50 5.75 14.91
N ALA A 72 1.73 6.21 14.69
CA ALA A 72 2.28 7.35 15.42
C ALA A 72 1.46 8.63 15.18
N VAL A 73 1.04 8.87 13.93
CA VAL A 73 0.20 10.02 13.57
C VAL A 73 -1.20 9.89 14.18
N ALA A 74 -1.79 8.70 14.19
CA ALA A 74 -3.09 8.46 14.83
C ALA A 74 -3.02 8.71 16.34
N GLU A 75 -1.97 8.22 17.00
CA GLU A 75 -1.75 8.44 18.43
C GLU A 75 -1.58 9.93 18.75
N TYR A 76 -0.76 10.65 17.98
CA TYR A 76 -0.59 12.10 18.11
C TYR A 76 -1.91 12.85 17.90
N THR A 77 -2.65 12.52 16.84
CA THR A 77 -3.95 13.14 16.51
C THR A 77 -4.93 12.94 17.66
N SER A 78 -5.09 11.71 18.16
CA SER A 78 -6.03 11.41 19.24
C SER A 78 -5.74 12.13 20.56
N ARG A 79 -4.45 12.41 20.84
CA ARG A 79 -4.01 13.05 22.09
C ARG A 79 -4.00 14.58 22.01
N ASN A 80 -3.75 15.14 20.82
CA ASN A 80 -3.41 16.56 20.69
C ASN A 80 -4.38 17.36 19.80
N LEU A 81 -5.15 16.68 18.93
CA LEU A 81 -5.94 17.31 17.87
C LEU A 81 -7.42 16.90 18.00
N PRO A 82 -8.14 17.38 19.03
CA PRO A 82 -9.48 16.90 19.35
C PRO A 82 -10.53 17.25 18.29
N MET A 83 -10.39 18.37 17.56
CA MET A 83 -11.35 18.73 16.51
C MET A 83 -11.19 17.80 15.30
N LEU A 84 -9.95 17.54 14.89
CA LEU A 84 -9.63 16.60 13.83
C LEU A 84 -10.02 15.17 14.22
N GLN A 85 -9.71 14.75 15.44
CA GLN A 85 -10.10 13.42 15.93
C GLN A 85 -11.63 13.26 15.92
N GLY A 86 -12.38 14.27 16.40
CA GLY A 86 -13.84 14.23 16.39
C GLY A 86 -14.43 14.15 14.97
N GLU A 87 -13.84 14.84 14.00
CA GLU A 87 -14.24 14.73 12.60
C GLU A 87 -13.90 13.34 12.04
N LEU A 88 -12.72 12.80 12.31
CA LEU A 88 -12.32 11.46 11.90
C LEU A 88 -13.25 10.39 12.48
N ASP A 89 -13.62 10.50 13.76
CA ASP A 89 -14.56 9.59 14.42
C ASP A 89 -15.94 9.69 13.78
N THR A 90 -16.41 10.90 13.52
CA THR A 90 -17.68 11.13 12.82
C THR A 90 -17.67 10.50 11.42
N GLN A 91 -16.59 10.68 10.65
CA GLN A 91 -16.45 10.05 9.34
C GLN A 91 -16.34 8.53 9.44
N ALA A 92 -15.65 7.99 10.45
CA ALA A 92 -15.57 6.56 10.69
C ALA A 92 -16.94 5.96 11.02
N ASP A 93 -17.75 6.64 11.83
CA ASP A 93 -19.13 6.24 12.15
C ASP A 93 -20.01 6.23 10.90
N ARG A 94 -19.93 7.28 10.09
CA ARG A 94 -20.64 7.38 8.81
C ARG A 94 -20.23 6.27 7.88
N ASN A 95 -18.93 6.04 7.70
CA ASN A 95 -18.42 4.95 6.89
C ASN A 95 -19.01 3.64 7.41
N ARG A 96 -18.89 3.35 8.71
CA ARG A 96 -19.46 2.15 9.36
C ARG A 96 -20.96 1.96 9.14
N SER A 97 -21.72 3.04 8.99
CA SER A 97 -23.17 3.01 8.72
C SER A 97 -23.53 2.66 7.27
N ARG A 98 -22.58 2.77 6.32
CA ARG A 98 -22.81 2.39 4.92
C ARG A 98 -22.95 0.88 4.79
N ASN A 99 -24.01 0.43 4.13
CA ASN A 99 -24.28 -0.98 3.87
C ASN A 99 -23.50 -1.56 2.67
N TYR A 100 -22.99 -0.72 1.78
CA TYR A 100 -22.22 -1.13 0.61
C TYR A 100 -20.95 -0.30 0.45
N ARG A 101 -19.80 -0.99 0.33
CA ARG A 101 -18.46 -0.39 0.28
C ARG A 101 -17.56 -1.18 -0.67
N PRO A 102 -17.60 -0.90 -1.98
CA PRO A 102 -16.90 -1.70 -2.99
C PRO A 102 -15.37 -1.58 -2.93
N ALA A 103 -14.84 -0.55 -2.27
CA ALA A 103 -13.40 -0.34 -2.12
C ALA A 103 -12.82 -0.97 -0.84
N GLU A 104 -13.64 -1.47 0.09
CA GLU A 104 -13.13 -2.09 1.32
C GLU A 104 -12.57 -3.48 1.06
N GLY A 105 -11.46 -3.81 1.74
CA GLY A 105 -10.80 -5.11 1.62
C GLY A 105 -10.01 -5.30 0.33
N LEU A 106 -9.92 -4.27 -0.51
CA LEU A 106 -9.05 -4.30 -1.68
C LEU A 106 -7.58 -4.37 -1.26
N GLU A 107 -6.79 -5.11 -2.04
CA GLU A 107 -5.34 -5.07 -1.87
C GLU A 107 -4.83 -3.65 -2.22
N PRO A 108 -3.73 -3.18 -1.58
CA PRO A 108 -3.22 -1.82 -1.77
C PRO A 108 -2.94 -1.41 -3.23
N GLU A 109 -2.72 -2.38 -4.14
CA GLU A 109 -2.63 -2.17 -5.59
C GLU A 109 -3.91 -1.66 -6.24
N PHE A 110 -5.06 -2.06 -5.72
CA PHE A 110 -6.37 -1.71 -6.27
C PHE A 110 -6.97 -0.49 -5.57
N GLU A 111 -6.37 -0.03 -4.46
CA GLU A 111 -6.76 1.18 -3.76
C GLU A 111 -6.66 2.40 -4.68
N GLY A 112 -7.80 3.06 -4.93
CA GLY A 112 -7.90 4.25 -5.77
C GLY A 112 -7.91 4.00 -7.29
N LEU A 113 -8.00 2.75 -7.74
CA LEU A 113 -8.31 2.46 -9.15
C LEU A 113 -9.79 2.73 -9.46
N PRO A 114 -10.12 3.17 -10.68
CA PRO A 114 -11.51 3.22 -11.14
C PRO A 114 -12.15 1.84 -11.01
N LEU A 115 -13.28 1.76 -10.30
CA LEU A 115 -14.02 0.51 -10.09
C LEU A 115 -14.82 0.13 -11.34
N ASP A 116 -15.31 1.14 -12.06
CA ASP A 116 -16.08 0.97 -13.29
C ASP A 116 -15.19 1.23 -14.52
N PRO A 117 -15.36 0.45 -15.60
CA PRO A 117 -14.67 0.69 -16.86
C PRO A 117 -15.23 1.94 -17.58
N ASP A 118 -14.41 2.52 -18.46
CA ASP A 118 -14.83 3.68 -19.26
C ASP A 118 -16.05 3.32 -20.14
N PRO A 119 -17.08 4.17 -20.18
CA PRO A 119 -18.28 3.92 -20.96
C PRO A 119 -17.96 3.92 -22.47
N VAL A 120 -18.41 2.87 -23.18
CA VAL A 120 -18.30 2.78 -24.63
C VAL A 120 -19.56 3.34 -25.28
N PRO A 121 -19.46 4.27 -26.26
CA PRO A 121 -20.62 4.78 -26.98
C PRO A 121 -21.50 3.66 -27.55
N GLY A 122 -22.79 3.65 -27.20
CA GLY A 122 -23.75 2.63 -27.64
C GLY A 122 -23.86 1.38 -26.76
N ALA A 123 -23.04 1.24 -25.72
CA ALA A 123 -23.11 0.15 -24.75
C ALA A 123 -23.23 0.71 -23.31
N PRO A 124 -24.39 1.25 -22.91
CA PRO A 124 -24.58 1.77 -21.56
C PRO A 124 -24.59 0.63 -20.53
N PHE A 125 -23.98 0.87 -19.38
CA PHE A 125 -24.12 -0.01 -18.22
C PHE A 125 -25.56 0.08 -17.69
N LEU A 126 -26.14 -1.06 -17.29
CA LEU A 126 -27.42 -1.06 -16.57
C LEU A 126 -27.27 -0.52 -15.14
N PHE A 127 -26.09 -0.72 -14.53
CA PHE A 127 -25.68 -0.22 -13.23
C PHE A 127 -24.16 -0.07 -13.20
N THR A 128 -23.65 0.83 -12.37
CA THR A 128 -22.21 0.99 -12.09
C THR A 128 -21.94 0.71 -10.63
N ILE A 129 -20.76 0.20 -10.30
CA ILE A 129 -20.32 -0.04 -8.92
C ILE A 129 -20.32 1.29 -8.14
N ALA A 130 -19.85 2.37 -8.78
CA ALA A 130 -19.92 3.72 -8.24
C ALA A 130 -21.37 4.17 -8.01
N GLY A 131 -22.28 3.92 -8.97
CA GLY A 131 -23.69 4.30 -8.83
C GLY A 131 -24.39 3.57 -7.68
N LEU A 132 -24.13 2.26 -7.51
CA LEU A 132 -24.63 1.50 -6.37
C LEU A 132 -24.04 2.00 -5.03
N ALA A 133 -22.79 2.47 -5.02
CA ALA A 133 -22.18 3.09 -3.85
C ALA A 133 -22.81 4.44 -3.52
N ASP A 134 -23.13 5.26 -4.52
CA ASP A 134 -23.80 6.55 -4.36
C ASP A 134 -25.24 6.38 -3.83
N GLU A 135 -25.97 5.37 -4.32
CA GLU A 135 -27.30 5.02 -3.81
C GLU A 135 -27.26 4.61 -2.33
N ALA A 136 -26.26 3.81 -1.95
CA ALA A 136 -26.06 3.44 -0.55
C ALA A 136 -25.67 4.65 0.33
N ASP A 137 -24.93 5.62 -0.22
CA ASP A 137 -24.56 6.86 0.47
C ASP A 137 -25.72 7.83 0.67
N ALA A 138 -26.65 7.89 -0.29
CA ALA A 138 -27.81 8.77 -0.21
C ALA A 138 -28.71 8.49 1.01
N VAL A 139 -28.64 7.27 1.56
CA VAL A 139 -29.39 6.87 2.76
C VAL A 139 -28.72 7.36 4.05
N VAL A 140 -27.43 7.72 4.01
CA VAL A 140 -26.69 8.23 5.16
C VAL A 140 -27.02 9.73 5.35
N PRO A 141 -27.60 10.15 6.49
CA PRO A 141 -27.98 11.55 6.71
C PRO A 141 -26.81 12.51 6.50
N ALA A 142 -27.02 13.69 5.92
CA ALA A 142 -25.95 14.68 5.76
C ALA A 142 -25.52 15.28 7.12
N LEU A 143 -24.23 15.59 7.27
CA LEU A 143 -23.74 16.31 8.45
C LEU A 143 -24.13 17.79 8.38
N PRO A 144 -24.44 18.43 9.52
CA PRO A 144 -24.60 19.87 9.57
C PRO A 144 -23.28 20.56 9.16
N PRO A 145 -23.34 21.70 8.45
CA PRO A 145 -22.14 22.40 8.04
C PRO A 145 -21.39 22.96 9.25
N LEU A 146 -20.05 22.89 9.21
CA LEU A 146 -19.19 23.50 10.22
C LEU A 146 -19.28 25.04 10.16
N SER A 147 -19.17 25.69 11.32
CA SER A 147 -18.96 27.14 11.40
C SER A 147 -17.61 27.53 10.79
N ASP A 148 -17.42 28.81 10.45
CA ASP A 148 -16.16 29.25 9.86
C ASP A 148 -14.99 29.19 10.85
N GLU A 149 -15.25 29.40 12.14
CA GLU A 149 -14.29 29.19 13.22
C GLU A 149 -13.91 27.71 13.34
N ALA A 150 -14.89 26.80 13.28
CA ALA A 150 -14.65 25.36 13.32
C ALA A 150 -13.83 24.89 12.11
N LYS A 151 -14.12 25.41 10.90
CA LYS A 151 -13.30 25.14 9.70
C LYS A 151 -11.87 25.66 9.86
N ALA A 152 -11.68 26.85 10.42
CA ALA A 152 -10.35 27.42 10.64
C ALA A 152 -9.54 26.59 11.65
N ALA A 153 -10.17 26.18 12.76
CA ALA A 153 -9.55 25.29 13.75
C ALA A 153 -9.18 23.93 13.14
N LEU A 154 -10.09 23.32 12.37
CA LEU A 154 -9.83 22.04 11.71
C LEU A 154 -8.66 22.12 10.72
N ARG A 155 -8.59 23.17 9.90
CA ARG A 155 -7.45 23.37 8.98
C ARG A 155 -6.12 23.48 9.72
N GLN A 156 -6.13 24.16 10.88
CA GLN A 156 -4.95 24.29 11.71
C GLN A 156 -4.51 22.94 12.29
N GLU A 157 -5.44 22.13 12.78
CA GLU A 157 -5.13 20.79 13.30
C GLU A 157 -4.66 19.84 12.18
N VAL A 158 -5.26 19.89 10.99
CA VAL A 158 -4.78 19.14 9.81
C VAL A 158 -3.33 19.51 9.48
N ARG A 159 -2.98 20.81 9.51
CA ARG A 159 -1.59 21.25 9.29
C ARG A 159 -0.65 20.68 10.36
N LEU A 160 -1.05 20.66 11.63
CA LEU A 160 -0.24 20.09 12.71
C LEU A 160 -0.06 18.57 12.55
N ALA A 161 -1.09 17.85 12.15
CA ALA A 161 -1.01 16.42 11.85
C ALA A 161 -0.01 16.13 10.71
N ASP A 162 -0.06 16.92 9.63
CA ASP A 162 0.85 16.79 8.49
C ASP A 162 2.32 17.11 8.86
N GLU A 163 2.53 18.15 9.68
CA GLU A 163 3.86 18.48 10.22
C GLU A 163 4.42 17.35 11.08
N TYR A 164 3.58 16.75 11.92
CA TYR A 164 3.94 15.60 12.74
C TYR A 164 4.25 14.37 11.88
N ALA A 165 3.41 14.07 10.88
CA ALA A 165 3.64 12.98 9.93
C ALA A 165 4.98 13.14 9.18
N SER A 166 5.28 14.36 8.72
CA SER A 166 6.55 14.71 8.08
C SER A 166 7.75 14.52 9.02
N MET A 167 7.60 14.88 10.30
CA MET A 167 8.64 14.71 11.31
C MET A 167 8.92 13.23 11.59
N VAL A 168 7.89 12.43 11.88
CA VAL A 168 8.02 10.99 12.11
C VAL A 168 8.57 10.29 10.87
N GLY A 169 8.11 10.65 9.67
CA GLY A 169 8.60 10.09 8.41
C GLY A 169 10.10 10.29 8.20
N ARG A 170 10.64 11.47 8.55
CA ARG A 170 12.09 11.75 8.50
C ARG A 170 12.87 10.93 9.53
N GLU A 171 12.34 10.78 10.73
CA GLU A 171 12.98 9.97 11.78
C GLU A 171 13.04 8.50 11.38
N VAL A 172 11.93 7.95 10.87
CA VAL A 172 11.87 6.60 10.29
C VAL A 172 12.93 6.41 9.19
N CYS A 173 13.06 7.37 8.27
CA CYS A 173 14.08 7.30 7.22
C CYS A 173 15.50 7.29 7.83
N THR A 174 15.74 8.08 8.88
CA THR A 174 17.03 8.11 9.59
C THR A 174 17.36 6.76 10.23
N VAL A 175 16.38 6.09 10.84
CA VAL A 175 16.56 4.75 11.39
C VAL A 175 16.83 3.73 10.28
N LEU A 176 16.07 3.78 9.17
CA LEU A 176 16.24 2.88 8.04
C LEU A 176 17.64 2.94 7.41
N LEU A 177 18.26 4.11 7.37
CA LEU A 177 19.64 4.26 6.90
C LEU A 177 20.62 3.35 7.67
N ARG A 178 20.38 3.11 8.97
CA ARG A 178 21.21 2.19 9.80
C ARG A 178 21.03 0.72 9.42
N HIS A 179 19.89 0.37 8.81
CA HIS A 179 19.58 -1.00 8.38
C HIS A 179 19.93 -1.26 6.90
N ARG A 180 20.27 -0.22 6.13
CA ARG A 180 20.46 -0.28 4.68
C ARG A 180 21.35 -1.44 4.21
N LEU A 181 22.52 -1.61 4.82
CA LEU A 181 23.44 -2.68 4.43
C LEU A 181 22.88 -4.09 4.71
N ARG A 182 22.17 -4.27 5.83
CA ARG A 182 21.50 -5.55 6.15
C ARG A 182 20.39 -5.86 5.17
N ILE A 183 19.62 -4.84 4.78
CA ILE A 183 18.54 -4.96 3.79
C ILE A 183 19.11 -5.36 2.44
N GLN A 184 20.13 -4.66 1.95
CA GLN A 184 20.77 -4.96 0.67
C GLN A 184 21.41 -6.35 0.63
N ALA A 185 22.11 -6.75 1.70
CA ALA A 185 22.68 -8.10 1.79
C ALA A 185 21.60 -9.19 1.71
N ALA A 186 20.45 -8.98 2.36
CA ALA A 186 19.35 -9.94 2.31
C ALA A 186 18.69 -10.00 0.91
N VAL A 187 18.58 -8.87 0.20
CA VAL A 187 18.11 -8.88 -1.20
C VAL A 187 19.04 -9.72 -2.06
N GLY A 188 20.36 -9.49 -2.00
CA GLY A 188 21.32 -10.29 -2.76
C GLY A 188 21.30 -11.77 -2.38
N GLN A 189 21.09 -12.08 -1.11
CA GLN A 189 21.06 -13.46 -0.62
C GLN A 189 19.79 -14.23 -1.00
N TYR A 190 18.62 -13.59 -0.97
CA TYR A 190 17.34 -14.30 -1.06
C TYR A 190 16.53 -13.97 -2.32
N VAL A 191 16.64 -12.75 -2.86
CA VAL A 191 15.80 -12.30 -3.97
C VAL A 191 16.47 -12.56 -5.31
N GLU A 192 17.74 -12.18 -5.46
CA GLU A 192 18.48 -12.38 -6.71
C GLU A 192 18.51 -13.85 -7.18
N PRO A 193 18.73 -14.86 -6.30
CA PRO A 193 18.74 -16.26 -6.73
C PRO A 193 17.38 -16.74 -7.25
N GLN A 194 16.29 -16.24 -6.68
CA GLN A 194 14.94 -16.62 -7.12
C GLN A 194 14.61 -16.01 -8.49
N ILE A 195 15.03 -14.77 -8.74
CA ILE A 195 14.90 -14.14 -10.07
C ILE A 195 15.74 -14.93 -11.09
N ALA A 196 16.98 -15.28 -10.74
CA ALA A 196 17.85 -16.07 -11.62
C ALA A 196 17.23 -17.43 -11.97
N ALA A 197 16.68 -18.15 -10.98
CA ALA A 197 16.00 -19.42 -11.20
C ALA A 197 14.77 -19.28 -12.11
N MET A 198 13.97 -18.22 -11.93
CA MET A 198 12.83 -17.92 -12.80
C MET A 198 13.27 -17.64 -14.24
N LEU A 199 14.34 -16.86 -14.43
CA LEU A 199 14.87 -16.55 -15.77
C LEU A 199 15.46 -17.78 -16.45
N GLU A 200 16.12 -18.66 -15.71
CA GLU A 200 16.64 -19.93 -16.22
C GLU A 200 15.49 -20.84 -16.70
N GLU A 201 14.42 -20.95 -15.91
CA GLU A 201 13.23 -21.71 -16.27
C GLU A 201 12.55 -21.14 -17.53
N LEU A 202 12.40 -19.82 -17.60
CA LEU A 202 11.85 -19.14 -18.78
C LEU A 202 12.72 -19.42 -20.02
N THR A 203 14.05 -19.35 -19.90
CA THR A 203 14.97 -19.63 -21.01
C THR A 203 14.82 -21.08 -21.49
N ARG A 204 14.79 -22.05 -20.58
CA ARG A 204 14.58 -23.47 -20.91
C ARG A 204 13.26 -23.72 -21.63
N SER A 205 12.17 -23.08 -21.17
CA SER A 205 10.85 -23.19 -21.80
C SER A 205 10.81 -22.60 -23.22
N LEU A 206 11.60 -21.56 -23.47
CA LEU A 206 11.70 -20.90 -24.77
C LEU A 206 12.63 -21.63 -25.75
N ASP A 207 13.66 -22.32 -25.24
CA ASP A 207 14.60 -23.11 -26.05
C ASP A 207 14.02 -24.47 -26.49
N ALA A 208 13.01 -24.99 -25.78
CA ALA A 208 12.31 -26.24 -26.12
C ALA A 208 10.77 -26.06 -26.15
N PRO A 209 10.23 -25.21 -27.04
CA PRO A 209 8.81 -24.84 -27.01
C PRO A 209 7.84 -25.98 -27.40
N PHE A 210 8.36 -27.13 -27.86
CA PHE A 210 7.56 -28.26 -28.35
C PHE A 210 7.90 -29.62 -27.72
N ASP A 211 8.80 -29.71 -26.74
CA ASP A 211 9.17 -30.99 -26.10
C ASP A 211 8.12 -31.53 -25.12
N GLY A 212 7.03 -30.77 -24.88
CA GLY A 212 5.83 -31.22 -24.17
C GLY A 212 4.81 -31.94 -25.06
N GLY A 213 5.12 -32.20 -26.33
CA GLY A 213 4.24 -32.86 -27.30
C GLY A 213 4.24 -34.38 -27.23
N ASP A 214 4.09 -34.98 -26.04
CA ASP A 214 3.84 -36.42 -25.95
C ASP A 214 2.33 -36.67 -26.15
N GLY A 215 1.92 -36.83 -27.41
CA GLY A 215 0.50 -37.07 -27.70
C GLY A 215 0.02 -37.02 -29.15
N LEU A 216 0.81 -37.38 -30.16
CA LEU A 216 0.27 -37.83 -31.46
C LEU A 216 1.09 -39.00 -32.02
N SER A 217 1.18 -40.09 -31.25
CA SER A 217 1.29 -41.42 -31.84
C SER A 217 -0.12 -41.91 -32.17
N GLY A 218 -0.52 -41.77 -33.43
CA GLY A 218 -1.80 -42.26 -33.92
C GLY A 218 -2.17 -41.72 -35.28
N LEU A 219 -1.52 -42.23 -36.32
CA LEU A 219 -2.12 -42.72 -37.58
C LEU A 219 -1.05 -43.39 -38.45
#